data_AF-A0AAV5TLI7-F1
#
_entry.id   AF-A0AAV5TLI7-F1
#
_cell.length_a   1.000
_cell.length_b   1.000
_cell.length_c   1.000
_cell.angle_alpha   90.00
_cell.angle_beta   90.00
_cell.angle_gamma   90.00
#
_symmetry.space_group_name_H-M   'P 1'
#
loop_
_entity.id
_entity.type
_entity.pdbx_description
1 polymer ?
#
loop_
_entity_poly.entity_id
_entity_poly.type
_entity_poly.pdbx_seq_one_letter_code
_entity_poly.pdbx_strand_id
1 'polypeptide(L)'
;MVDDCVDCTLIVGPLHGNLFIRGSSNCKVFYVGQQFRMRDCKEVDIAIYCRTQPIIESSANIRFYPLNLFYPNLHEHLTTIGMSAFGSPPRSIHDYTPTPGMRNYSIIDDELRMDLASSRELRASVISLDHNDSVFIQKEYIEKLG
;
A
#
# COMPACT_ATOMS: atom_id res chain seq x y z
N MET A 1 9.96 -0.99 11.13
CA MET A 1 8.83 -1.59 11.87
C MET A 1 7.90 -0.48 12.29
N VAL A 2 6.59 -0.75 12.33
CA VAL A 2 5.55 0.18 12.77
C VAL A 2 4.66 -0.59 13.73
N ASP A 3 4.53 -0.10 14.95
CA ASP A 3 3.84 -0.82 16.03
C ASP A 3 2.77 0.08 16.66
N ASP A 4 1.66 -0.51 17.09
CA ASP A 4 0.62 0.07 17.95
C ASP A 4 0.06 1.43 17.48
N CYS A 5 -0.07 1.59 16.15
CA CYS A 5 -0.64 2.79 15.54
C CYS A 5 -2.16 2.68 15.44
N VAL A 6 -2.86 3.73 15.87
CA VAL A 6 -4.33 3.83 15.81
C VAL A 6 -4.72 5.11 15.10
N ASP A 7 -5.71 5.04 14.21
CA ASP A 7 -6.25 6.20 13.46
C ASP A 7 -5.17 6.95 12.66
N CYS A 8 -4.18 6.21 12.14
CA CYS A 8 -3.02 6.78 11.47
C CYS A 8 -3.11 6.67 9.95
N THR A 9 -2.52 7.65 9.25
CA THR A 9 -2.11 7.49 7.85
C THR A 9 -0.61 7.35 7.78
N LEU A 10 -0.16 6.29 7.13
CA LEU A 10 1.25 5.96 6.93
C LEU A 10 1.56 6.05 5.44
N ILE A 11 2.50 6.93 5.06
CA ILE A 11 3.04 6.98 3.71
C ILE A 11 4.50 6.55 3.79
N VAL A 12 4.80 5.38 3.20
CA VAL A 12 6.11 4.74 3.25
C VAL A 12 6.63 4.62 1.82
N GLY A 13 7.62 5.46 1.49
CA GLY A 13 8.30 5.45 0.20
C GLY A 13 9.15 4.18 -0.02
N PRO A 14 9.84 4.07 -1.18
CA PRO A 14 10.56 2.88 -1.60
C PRO A 14 11.49 2.32 -0.52
N LEU A 15 11.16 1.14 -0.03
CA LEU A 15 11.91 0.41 1.00
C LEU A 15 12.61 -0.82 0.40
N HIS A 16 13.94 -0.89 0.52
CA HIS A 16 14.72 -2.06 0.08
C HIS A 16 14.46 -3.32 0.93
N GLY A 17 13.93 -3.16 2.15
CA GLY A 17 13.68 -4.25 3.10
C GLY A 17 12.19 -4.58 3.28
N ASN A 18 11.87 -4.96 4.52
CA ASN A 18 10.52 -5.36 4.91
C ASN A 18 9.84 -4.22 5.65
N LEU A 19 8.65 -3.82 5.20
CA LEU A 19 7.72 -3.13 6.07
C LEU A 19 7.01 -4.18 6.93
N PHE A 20 7.15 -4.08 8.24
CA PHE A 20 6.43 -4.92 9.20
C PHE A 20 5.57 -4.03 10.09
N ILE A 21 4.25 -4.20 9.99
CA ILE A 21 3.24 -3.48 10.79
C ILE A 21 2.65 -4.44 11.82
N ARG A 22 2.58 -4.01 13.09
CA ARG A 22 2.01 -4.81 14.18
C ARG A 22 1.06 -4.02 15.07
N GLY A 23 0.08 -4.69 15.67
CA GLY A 23 -0.76 -4.12 16.73
C GLY A 23 -1.56 -2.88 16.32
N SER A 24 -1.70 -2.63 15.01
CA SER A 24 -2.22 -1.37 14.48
C SER A 24 -3.66 -1.51 14.01
N SER A 25 -4.48 -0.47 14.19
CA SER A 25 -5.91 -0.51 13.84
C SER A 25 -6.45 0.79 13.27
N ASN A 26 -7.43 0.68 12.36
CA ASN A 26 -8.06 1.83 11.69
C ASN A 26 -7.03 2.74 10.99
N CYS A 27 -6.12 2.11 10.24
CA CYS A 27 -5.03 2.80 9.57
C CYS A 27 -5.21 2.80 8.05
N LYS A 28 -4.68 3.84 7.41
CA LYS A 28 -4.43 3.87 5.96
C LYS A 28 -2.94 3.78 5.71
N VAL A 29 -2.53 2.91 4.79
CA VAL A 29 -1.13 2.65 4.49
C VAL A 29 -0.90 2.79 2.99
N PHE A 30 0.02 3.65 2.60
CA PHE A 30 0.52 3.79 1.25
C PHE A 30 1.96 3.28 1.24
N TYR A 31 2.21 2.14 0.61
CA TYR A 31 3.51 1.45 0.73
C TYR A 31 4.12 1.11 -0.63
N VAL A 32 5.41 1.45 -0.77
CA VAL A 32 6.28 1.00 -1.85
C VAL A 32 7.47 0.22 -1.29
N GLY A 33 7.69 -1.02 -1.73
CA GLY A 33 8.92 -1.72 -1.36
C GLY A 33 8.96 -3.19 -1.74
N GLN A 34 9.94 -3.91 -1.19
CA GLN A 34 10.19 -5.29 -1.59
C GLN A 34 9.26 -6.29 -0.90
N GLN A 35 9.08 -6.20 0.43
CA GLN A 35 8.25 -7.13 1.18
C GLN A 35 7.33 -6.39 2.15
N PHE A 36 6.10 -6.86 2.27
CA PHE A 36 5.11 -6.36 3.22
C PHE A 36 4.67 -7.48 4.16
N ARG A 37 4.72 -7.21 5.45
CA ARG A 37 4.26 -8.10 6.51
C ARG A 37 3.37 -7.33 7.47
N MET A 38 2.29 -7.97 7.90
CA MET A 38 1.35 -7.42 8.87
C MET A 38 0.96 -8.51 9.86
N ARG A 39 0.92 -8.15 11.15
CA ARG A 39 0.45 -9.06 12.19
C ARG A 39 -0.39 -8.34 13.24
N ASP A 40 -1.40 -8.99 13.78
CA ASP A 40 -2.19 -8.45 14.90
C ASP A 40 -2.84 -7.10 14.55
N CYS A 41 -3.33 -6.94 13.31
CA CYS A 41 -3.90 -5.69 12.80
C CYS A 41 -5.39 -5.83 12.44
N LYS A 42 -6.13 -4.71 12.50
CA LYS A 42 -7.58 -4.71 12.22
C LYS A 42 -8.06 -3.43 11.55
N GLU A 43 -8.99 -3.54 10.59
CA GLU A 43 -9.52 -2.40 9.82
C GLU A 43 -8.39 -1.59 9.19
N VAL A 44 -7.61 -2.18 8.29
CA VAL A 44 -6.49 -1.48 7.65
C VAL A 44 -6.68 -1.44 6.14
N ASP A 45 -6.65 -0.23 5.60
CA ASP A 45 -6.62 0.03 4.17
C ASP A 45 -5.18 0.19 3.69
N ILE A 46 -4.80 -0.56 2.66
CA ILE A 46 -3.42 -0.63 2.19
C ILE A 46 -3.38 -0.43 0.68
N ALA A 47 -2.99 0.76 0.24
CA ALA A 47 -2.57 1.01 -1.13
C ALA A 47 -1.11 0.56 -1.29
N ILE A 48 -0.84 -0.42 -2.16
CA ILE A 48 0.45 -1.13 -2.15
C ILE A 48 1.07 -1.32 -3.53
N TYR A 49 2.38 -1.06 -3.61
CA TYR A 49 3.26 -1.52 -4.67
C TYR A 49 4.39 -2.36 -4.06
N CYS A 50 4.24 -3.68 -4.15
CA CYS A 50 5.12 -4.64 -3.49
C CYS A 50 5.70 -5.65 -4.49
N ARG A 51 7.01 -5.89 -4.42
CA ARG A 51 7.69 -6.83 -5.34
C ARG A 51 7.28 -8.28 -5.09
N THR A 52 7.10 -8.66 -3.83
CA THR A 52 6.68 -10.01 -3.44
C THR A 52 5.21 -10.04 -3.04
N GLN A 53 4.66 -11.25 -2.91
CA GLN A 53 3.32 -11.43 -2.33
C GLN A 53 3.28 -10.85 -0.90
N PRO A 54 2.36 -9.92 -0.59
CA PRO A 54 2.17 -9.42 0.77
C PRO A 54 1.71 -10.53 1.72
N ILE A 55 2.08 -10.41 2.98
CA ILE A 55 1.79 -11.39 4.03
C ILE A 55 0.98 -10.73 5.14
N ILE A 56 -0.07 -11.41 5.60
CA ILE A 56 -0.79 -11.10 6.83
C ILE A 56 -0.82 -12.31 7.77
N GLU A 57 -0.97 -12.04 9.06
CA GLU A 57 -1.10 -13.03 10.14
C GLU A 57 -1.93 -12.41 11.28
N SER A 58 -2.77 -13.18 11.96
CA SER A 58 -3.64 -12.77 13.07
C SER A 58 -4.34 -11.42 12.85
N SER A 59 -4.79 -11.16 11.62
CA SER A 59 -5.32 -9.85 11.21
C SER A 59 -6.68 -10.01 10.56
N ALA A 60 -7.52 -8.97 10.62
CA ALA A 60 -8.89 -9.03 10.10
C ALA A 60 -9.34 -7.70 9.46
N ASN A 61 -10.25 -7.79 8.49
CA ASN A 61 -10.77 -6.65 7.73
C ASN A 61 -9.65 -5.80 7.09
N ILE A 62 -8.71 -6.48 6.43
CA ILE A 62 -7.61 -5.84 5.71
C ILE A 62 -8.00 -5.67 4.25
N ARG A 63 -7.90 -4.45 3.72
CA ARG A 63 -8.33 -4.13 2.35
C ARG A 63 -7.13 -3.64 1.56
N PHE A 64 -6.78 -4.36 0.50
CA PHE A 64 -5.66 -4.02 -0.37
C PHE A 64 -6.16 -3.32 -1.63
N TYR A 65 -5.46 -2.25 -2.02
CA TYR A 65 -5.77 -1.39 -3.14
C TYR A 65 -4.54 -1.22 -4.04
N PRO A 66 -4.73 -0.94 -5.34
CA PRO A 66 -3.67 -0.40 -6.18
C PRO A 66 -3.11 0.91 -5.60
N LEU A 67 -1.80 1.14 -5.77
CA LEU A 67 -1.15 2.35 -5.28
C LEU A 67 -1.13 3.46 -6.33
N ASN A 68 -1.60 4.63 -5.92
CA ASN A 68 -1.28 5.91 -6.54
C ASN A 68 -0.34 6.69 -5.62
N LEU A 69 0.81 7.12 -6.15
CA LEU A 69 1.78 7.90 -5.39
C LEU A 69 2.70 8.68 -6.32
N PHE A 70 2.95 9.94 -5.96
CA PHE A 70 3.97 10.78 -6.56
C PHE A 70 4.69 11.60 -5.49
N TYR A 71 5.99 11.76 -5.67
CA TYR A 71 6.80 12.86 -5.13
C TYR A 71 8.05 13.02 -6.02
N PRO A 72 8.74 14.18 -6.03
CA PRO A 72 9.77 14.50 -7.03
C PRO A 72 10.89 13.46 -7.23
N ASN A 73 11.37 12.82 -6.15
CA ASN A 73 12.45 11.83 -6.21
C ASN A 73 11.99 10.36 -6.25
N LEU A 74 10.70 10.09 -6.47
CA LEU A 74 10.17 8.72 -6.37
C LEU A 74 10.83 7.75 -7.35
N HIS A 75 11.05 8.16 -8.60
CA HIS A 75 11.69 7.31 -9.60
C HIS A 75 13.15 6.97 -9.25
N GLU A 76 13.91 7.95 -8.76
CA GLU A 76 15.28 7.76 -8.29
C GLU A 76 15.30 6.78 -7.10
N HIS A 77 14.44 6.99 -6.10
CA HIS A 77 14.35 6.12 -4.93
C HIS A 77 13.97 4.67 -5.31
N LEU A 78 13.04 4.48 -6.25
CA LEU A 78 12.71 3.16 -6.81
C LEU A 78 13.95 2.49 -7.43
N THR A 79 14.69 3.25 -8.23
CA THR A 79 15.91 2.76 -8.90
C THR A 79 16.97 2.34 -7.88
N THR A 80 17.16 3.10 -6.79
CA THR A 80 18.13 2.75 -5.73
C THR A 80 17.84 1.41 -5.06
N ILE A 81 16.58 0.96 -5.06
CA ILE A 81 16.17 -0.33 -4.47
C ILE A 81 15.97 -1.43 -5.52
N GLY A 82 16.36 -1.18 -6.77
CA GLY A 82 16.24 -2.13 -7.87
C GLY A 82 14.78 -2.41 -8.30
N MET A 83 13.89 -1.44 -8.10
CA MET A 83 12.49 -1.50 -8.52
C MET A 83 12.24 -0.48 -9.65
N SER A 84 11.28 -0.77 -10.53
CA SER A 84 10.78 0.19 -11.50
C SER A 84 9.33 0.56 -11.18
N ALA A 85 8.80 1.60 -11.82
CA ALA A 85 7.39 1.97 -11.66
C ALA A 85 6.43 1.10 -12.51
N PHE A 86 6.97 0.13 -13.27
CA PHE A 86 6.20 -0.76 -14.12
C PHE A 86 5.89 -2.06 -13.37
N GLY A 87 4.65 -2.22 -12.93
CA GLY A 87 4.22 -3.44 -12.24
C GLY A 87 2.71 -3.56 -12.21
N SER A 88 2.23 -4.67 -11.66
CA SER A 88 0.82 -4.88 -11.36
C SER A 88 0.61 -4.88 -9.84
N PRO A 89 -0.56 -4.43 -9.35
CA PRO A 89 -0.95 -4.66 -7.96
C PRO A 89 -0.87 -6.15 -7.60
N PRO A 90 -0.73 -6.49 -6.30
CA PRO A 90 -0.76 -7.89 -5.87
C PRO A 90 -2.13 -8.51 -6.17
N ARG A 91 -2.11 -9.69 -6.82
CA ARG A 91 -3.34 -10.46 -7.15
C ARG A 91 -3.79 -11.41 -6.06
N SER A 92 -2.96 -11.62 -5.05
CA SER A 92 -3.24 -12.46 -3.90
C SER A 92 -2.40 -12.03 -2.71
N ILE A 93 -2.92 -12.30 -1.51
CA ILE A 93 -2.24 -12.04 -0.24
C ILE A 93 -2.08 -13.38 0.47
N HIS A 94 -0.90 -13.64 1.03
CA HIS A 94 -0.68 -14.82 1.84
C HIS A 94 -1.17 -14.55 3.25
N ASP A 95 -2.15 -15.33 3.70
CA ASP A 95 -2.68 -15.27 5.06
C ASP A 95 -2.22 -16.52 5.83
N TYR A 96 -1.36 -16.32 6.84
CA TYR A 96 -0.84 -17.41 7.67
C TYR A 96 -1.89 -17.97 8.64
N THR A 97 -2.96 -17.24 8.92
CA THR A 97 -3.98 -17.58 9.92
C THR A 97 -5.38 -17.38 9.34
N PRO A 98 -5.75 -18.10 8.26
CA PRO A 98 -7.06 -17.95 7.65
C PRO A 98 -8.17 -18.34 8.63
N THR A 99 -9.21 -17.51 8.72
CA THR A 99 -10.38 -17.78 9.56
C THR A 99 -11.36 -18.69 8.81
N PRO A 100 -11.76 -19.86 9.34
CA PRO A 100 -12.74 -20.72 8.68
C PRO A 100 -14.06 -19.99 8.39
N GLY A 101 -14.52 -20.04 7.14
CA GLY A 101 -15.79 -19.45 6.72
C GLY A 101 -15.77 -17.93 6.50
N MET A 102 -14.65 -17.24 6.73
CA MET A 102 -14.51 -15.80 6.49
C MET A 102 -13.19 -15.49 5.77
N ARG A 103 -13.11 -14.35 5.08
CA ARG A 103 -11.85 -13.84 4.54
C ARG A 103 -11.34 -12.71 5.45
N ASN A 104 -10.10 -12.83 5.89
CA ASN A 104 -9.43 -11.80 6.69
C ASN A 104 -9.03 -10.58 5.86
N TYR A 105 -8.98 -10.73 4.53
CA TYR A 105 -8.65 -9.66 3.61
C TYR A 105 -9.52 -9.65 2.34
N SER A 106 -9.55 -8.50 1.69
CA SER A 106 -10.04 -8.31 0.32
C SER A 106 -9.04 -7.54 -0.53
N ILE A 107 -9.11 -7.73 -1.84
CA ILE A 107 -8.42 -6.90 -2.84
C ILE A 107 -9.52 -6.12 -3.54
N ILE A 108 -9.35 -4.81 -3.64
CA ILE A 108 -10.33 -3.87 -4.19
C ILE A 108 -9.74 -3.27 -5.46
N ASP A 109 -10.49 -3.40 -6.55
CA ASP A 109 -10.15 -2.85 -7.88
C ASP A 109 -10.70 -1.42 -8.03
N ASP A 110 -10.32 -0.55 -7.08
CA ASP A 110 -10.60 0.89 -7.07
C ASP A 110 -9.48 1.58 -6.28
N GLU A 111 -9.42 2.91 -6.32
CA GLU A 111 -8.43 3.70 -5.60
C GLU A 111 -8.76 3.83 -4.10
N LEU A 112 -7.73 3.78 -3.25
CA LEU A 112 -7.87 4.16 -1.85
C LEU A 112 -8.00 5.67 -1.74
N ARG A 113 -9.23 6.16 -1.60
CA ARG A 113 -9.49 7.59 -1.45
C ARG A 113 -9.05 8.10 -0.09
N MET A 114 -8.30 9.18 -0.11
CA MET A 114 -7.94 9.96 1.06
C MET A 114 -8.16 11.43 0.75
N ASP A 115 -8.88 12.12 1.63
CA ASP A 115 -8.96 13.57 1.57
C ASP A 115 -7.64 14.16 2.09
N LEU A 116 -6.70 14.36 1.18
CA LEU A 116 -5.42 15.01 1.46
C LEU A 116 -5.62 16.45 1.96
N ALA A 117 -6.73 17.11 1.59
CA ALA A 117 -7.01 18.47 2.03
C ALA A 117 -7.36 18.54 3.52
N SER A 118 -7.69 17.43 4.16
CA SER A 118 -7.92 17.38 5.61
C SER A 118 -6.62 17.46 6.44
N SER A 119 -5.46 17.09 5.86
CA SER A 119 -4.15 17.15 6.55
C SER A 119 -3.38 18.40 6.16
N ARG A 120 -2.93 19.18 7.15
CA ARG A 120 -2.08 20.35 6.91
C ARG A 120 -0.68 19.94 6.44
N GLU A 121 -0.15 18.86 7.00
CA GLU A 121 1.18 18.33 6.74
C GLU A 121 1.28 17.81 5.31
N LEU A 122 0.28 17.04 4.87
CA LEU A 122 0.24 16.52 3.50
C LEU A 122 0.03 17.64 2.48
N ARG A 123 -0.83 18.64 2.76
CA ARG A 123 -0.98 19.82 1.90
C ARG A 123 0.28 20.64 1.73
N ALA A 124 1.11 20.72 2.78
CA ALA A 124 2.39 21.41 2.72
C ALA A 124 3.50 20.57 2.06
N SER A 125 3.23 19.28 1.80
CA SER A 125 4.14 18.38 1.13
C SER A 125 4.00 18.44 -0.39
N VAL A 126 4.97 17.87 -1.10
CA VAL A 126 4.94 17.66 -2.55
C VAL A 126 4.47 16.25 -2.91
N ILE A 127 3.76 15.58 -1.99
CA ILE A 127 3.23 14.23 -2.18
C ILE A 127 1.85 14.33 -2.81
N SER A 128 1.61 13.56 -3.87
CA SER A 128 0.27 13.34 -4.42
C SER A 128 -0.11 11.86 -4.32
N LEU A 129 -1.38 11.62 -4.02
CA LEU A 129 -2.02 10.30 -4.06
C LEU A 129 -3.12 10.24 -5.14
N ASP A 130 -3.20 11.27 -5.99
CA ASP A 130 -4.12 11.31 -7.12
C ASP A 130 -3.69 10.32 -8.19
N HIS A 131 -4.67 9.66 -8.81
CA HIS A 131 -4.46 8.77 -9.94
C HIS A 131 -3.68 9.44 -11.07
N ASN A 132 -4.02 10.68 -11.42
CA ASN A 132 -3.48 11.38 -12.59
C ASN A 132 -2.01 11.77 -12.41
N ASP A 133 -1.57 11.91 -11.16
CA ASP A 133 -0.18 12.25 -10.83
C ASP A 133 0.69 11.01 -10.64
N SER A 134 0.08 9.83 -10.49
CA SER A 134 0.77 8.60 -10.10
C SER A 134 1.87 8.22 -11.10
N VAL A 135 3.06 7.90 -10.57
CA VAL A 135 4.15 7.36 -11.41
C VAL A 135 3.96 5.89 -11.74
N PHE A 136 3.11 5.18 -11.00
CA PHE A 136 2.91 3.75 -11.16
C PHE A 136 1.98 3.48 -12.34
N ILE A 137 2.53 2.82 -13.36
CA ILE A 137 1.77 2.43 -14.55
C ILE A 137 1.19 1.06 -14.28
N GLN A 138 -0.12 1.01 -14.01
CA GLN A 138 -0.86 -0.23 -13.88
C GLN A 138 -1.08 -0.81 -15.29
N LYS A 139 -0.40 -1.92 -15.61
CA LYS A 139 -0.47 -2.57 -16.94
C LYS A 139 -1.91 -2.78 -17.46
N GLU A 140 -2.85 -3.03 -16.55
CA GLU A 140 -4.26 -3.27 -16.82
C GLU A 140 -4.99 -2.03 -17.40
N TYR A 141 -4.43 -0.83 -17.25
CA TYR A 141 -4.94 0.41 -17.89
C TYR A 141 -4.39 0.62 -19.30
N ILE A 142 -3.18 0.12 -19.61
CA ILE A 142 -2.62 0.17 -20.96
C ILE A 142 -3.35 -0.81 -21.89
N GLU A 143 -3.72 -1.98 -21.37
CA GLU A 143 -4.46 -3.01 -22.13
C GLU A 143 -5.90 -2.61 -22.46
N LYS A 144 -6.50 -1.66 -21.72
CA LYS A 144 -7.84 -1.09 -22.01
C LYS A 144 -7.83 0.02 -23.07
N LEU A 145 -6.64 0.50 -23.46
CA LEU A 145 -6.45 1.54 -24.49
C LEU A 145 -6.10 0.96 -25.87
N GLY A 146 -6.04 -0.37 -26.01
CA GLY A 146 -5.75 -1.10 -27.25
C GLY A 146 -6.95 -1.85 -27.80
#